data_AF-A0A8J9VGG2-F1
#
_entry.id   AF-A0A8J9VGG2-F1
#
_cell.length_a   1.000
_cell.length_b   1.000
_cell.length_c   1.000
_cell.angle_alpha   90.00
_cell.angle_beta   90.00
_cell.angle_gamma   90.00
#
_symmetry.space_group_name_H-M   'P 1'
#
loop_
_entity.id
_entity.type
_entity.pdbx_description
1 polymer ?
#
loop_
_entity_poly.entity_id
_entity_poly.type
_entity_poly.pdbx_seq_one_letter_code
_entity_poly.pdbx_strand_id
1 'polypeptide(L)'
;MDGEGNANVPLGSDETAGDEDDEESSSSARAGVDLQAELDNFRARWRDELTSSPELSHKQQQRRKRQDSESDDDFNQDLEERAKRLFLRGVSAEQDGNLHDAVKFYKQAIQLVPDIESHITDYSEQKSDDESDSSDDEDLLSPDIEDADLLSQFHRLAVSDGRLCQPELPLRMTHISALPTELLTYIFRYDGVYISKTSYVRPGEQGLDTFYRPFHMVEYYRYMRFFPDGTMLLLTSADEPYGIVPKLRGKGTSMTGMYTGHYRLQGDKMAAFLKKRNPYEQNQYYRYTRGYGRSRENVPQTEQSFHVEMRLADVGQRKNAKLIWLRYSCQILNKRTRTTSVTDFDIDMKYPPLVFSRVKSYMTAAESPL
;
A
#
# COMPACT_ATOMS: atom_id res chain seq x y z
N MET A 1 9.80 74.56 -17.43
CA MET A 1 9.71 75.13 -16.08
C MET A 1 9.68 73.99 -15.07
N ASP A 2 10.77 73.45 -14.54
CA ASP A 2 12.23 73.43 -14.75
C ASP A 2 12.80 73.08 -13.37
N GLY A 3 13.82 72.22 -13.32
CA GLY A 3 14.54 71.77 -12.11
C GLY A 3 14.23 70.31 -11.79
N GLU A 4 14.94 69.27 -12.27
CA GLU A 4 16.38 69.04 -12.50
C GLU A 4 17.28 69.15 -11.25
N GLY A 5 18.08 68.10 -11.01
CA GLY A 5 19.21 68.05 -10.06
C GLY A 5 19.32 66.74 -9.26
N ASN A 6 19.75 65.59 -9.80
CA ASN A 6 21.17 65.12 -9.91
C ASN A 6 21.82 64.83 -8.52
N ALA A 7 22.65 63.82 -8.23
CA ALA A 7 23.10 62.54 -8.78
C ALA A 7 24.17 61.97 -7.81
N ASN A 8 24.52 60.69 -8.01
CA ASN A 8 25.83 60.05 -7.78
C ASN A 8 26.30 59.54 -6.41
N VAL A 9 26.60 58.23 -6.45
CA VAL A 9 27.54 57.40 -5.67
C VAL A 9 28.99 57.66 -6.15
N PRO A 10 30.05 57.47 -5.33
CA PRO A 10 30.96 56.29 -5.42
C PRO A 10 31.44 55.77 -4.03
N LEU A 11 31.61 54.46 -3.76
CA LEU A 11 32.73 53.52 -4.04
C LEU A 11 34.09 53.82 -3.34
N GLY A 12 34.65 52.78 -2.69
CA GLY A 12 36.05 52.62 -2.20
C GLY A 12 36.08 52.02 -0.78
N SER A 13 36.43 50.76 -0.48
CA SER A 13 37.59 49.86 -0.76
C SER A 13 38.93 50.32 -0.16
N ASP A 14 39.39 49.61 0.87
CA ASP A 14 40.79 49.33 1.28
C ASP A 14 40.67 48.29 2.43
N GLU A 15 41.17 47.05 2.43
CA GLU A 15 42.48 46.47 2.08
C GLU A 15 43.68 46.97 2.91
N THR A 16 44.06 46.16 3.91
CA THR A 16 45.42 45.86 4.42
C THR A 16 45.28 44.56 5.24
N ALA A 17 45.79 43.36 4.91
CA ALA A 17 47.14 42.90 4.53
C ALA A 17 48.21 43.39 5.53
N GLY A 18 49.03 42.56 6.19
CA GLY A 18 49.30 41.13 6.14
C GLY A 18 50.26 40.71 7.26
N ASP A 19 50.54 39.41 7.33
CA ASP A 19 51.82 38.72 7.64
C ASP A 19 51.47 37.28 8.09
N GLU A 20 51.64 36.29 7.21
CA GLU A 20 52.87 35.51 6.95
C GLU A 20 53.16 34.59 8.15
N ASP A 21 52.81 33.30 8.13
CA ASP A 21 53.32 32.14 7.36
C ASP A 21 54.12 31.25 8.32
N ASP A 22 53.73 29.98 8.46
CA ASP A 22 54.63 28.82 8.60
C ASP A 22 53.81 27.50 8.70
N GLU A 23 53.81 26.78 7.58
CA GLU A 23 53.93 25.32 7.37
C GLU A 23 53.80 24.34 8.56
N GLU A 24 52.86 23.38 8.47
CA GLU A 24 53.16 21.95 8.22
C GLU A 24 51.94 21.02 8.51
N SER A 25 51.53 20.31 7.46
CA SER A 25 51.09 18.91 7.38
C SER A 25 50.46 18.16 8.58
N SER A 26 49.23 17.68 8.31
CA SER A 26 48.75 16.29 8.50
C SER A 26 47.66 16.00 9.55
N SER A 27 46.57 15.43 9.01
CA SER A 27 45.74 14.34 9.57
C SER A 27 44.65 14.66 10.63
N SER A 28 43.41 14.46 10.17
CA SER A 28 42.41 13.60 10.81
C SER A 28 42.01 13.84 12.28
N ALA A 29 40.80 14.39 12.43
CA ALA A 29 39.80 14.01 13.43
C ALA A 29 40.21 14.03 14.91
N ARG A 30 39.74 15.03 15.67
CA ARG A 30 39.53 14.89 17.13
C ARG A 30 38.71 16.02 17.74
N ALA A 31 37.42 15.76 17.90
CA ALA A 31 36.60 16.33 18.99
C ALA A 31 35.37 15.42 19.23
N GLY A 32 35.63 14.12 19.38
CA GLY A 32 34.70 13.20 20.01
C GLY A 32 35.18 12.98 21.43
N VAL A 33 34.51 13.60 22.40
CA VAL A 33 34.68 13.22 23.80
C VAL A 33 34.28 11.75 23.88
N ASP A 34 35.23 10.89 24.27
CA ASP A 34 35.14 9.44 24.14
C ASP A 34 34.09 8.87 25.11
N LEU A 35 32.83 8.81 24.65
CA LEU A 35 31.69 8.22 25.35
C LEU A 35 32.00 6.80 25.85
N GLN A 36 32.88 6.07 25.15
CA GLN A 36 33.24 4.70 25.51
C GLN A 36 34.03 4.66 26.82
N ALA A 37 34.98 5.59 27.00
CA ALA A 37 35.74 5.72 28.24
C ALA A 37 34.85 6.11 29.42
N GLU A 38 33.83 6.94 29.19
CA GLU A 38 32.87 7.33 30.24
C GLU A 38 31.96 6.16 30.65
N LEU A 39 31.51 5.37 29.67
CA LEU A 39 30.72 4.15 29.91
C LEU A 39 31.54 3.07 30.64
N ASP A 40 32.82 2.93 30.31
CA ASP A 40 33.68 1.94 30.96
C ASP A 40 34.04 2.35 32.39
N ASN A 41 34.21 3.65 32.65
CA ASN A 41 34.30 4.19 34.01
C ASN A 41 33.01 3.97 34.81
N PHE A 42 31.84 4.15 34.19
CA PHE A 42 30.56 3.86 34.83
C PHE A 42 30.44 2.38 35.19
N ARG A 43 30.80 1.47 34.28
CA ARG A 43 30.79 0.02 34.51
C ARG A 43 31.77 -0.40 35.61
N ALA A 44 32.94 0.24 35.68
CA ALA A 44 33.91 -0.02 36.73
C ALA A 44 33.36 0.42 38.10
N ARG A 45 32.83 1.64 38.20
CA ARG A 45 32.21 2.15 39.43
C ARG A 45 31.02 1.30 39.89
N TRP A 46 30.20 0.82 38.96
CA TRP A 46 29.06 -0.04 39.26
C TRP A 46 29.49 -1.45 39.73
N ARG A 47 30.58 -2.01 39.17
CA ARG A 47 31.16 -3.27 39.68
C ARG A 47 31.78 -3.09 41.07
N ASP A 48 32.43 -1.97 41.30
CA ASP A 48 32.96 -1.64 42.63
C ASP A 48 31.84 -1.42 43.64
N GLU A 49 30.73 -0.79 43.24
CA GLU A 49 29.52 -0.60 44.08
C GLU A 49 28.84 -1.93 44.43
N LEU A 50 28.80 -2.89 43.49
CA LEU A 50 28.32 -4.25 43.75
C LEU A 50 29.22 -5.06 44.69
N THR A 51 30.52 -4.78 44.71
CA THR A 51 31.51 -5.52 45.51
C THR A 51 31.79 -4.87 46.87
N SER A 52 31.53 -3.57 47.01
CA SER A 52 31.80 -2.79 48.23
C SER A 52 30.61 -2.67 49.19
N SER A 53 29.44 -3.25 48.87
CA SER A 53 28.30 -3.37 49.81
C SER A 53 28.48 -4.62 50.71
N PRO A 54 28.90 -4.49 51.99
CA PRO A 54 29.24 -5.63 52.84
C PRO A 54 28.07 -6.13 53.69
N GLU A 55 26.85 -5.60 53.50
CA GLU A 55 25.67 -6.01 54.26
C GLU A 55 24.64 -6.64 53.33
N LEU A 56 24.86 -7.94 53.05
CA LEU A 56 23.89 -9.00 52.75
C LEU A 56 24.54 -10.22 52.06
N SER A 57 25.86 -10.37 52.09
CA SER A 57 26.55 -11.53 51.51
C SER A 57 27.45 -12.24 52.52
N HIS A 58 26.85 -12.98 53.46
CA HIS A 58 27.53 -14.09 54.16
C HIS A 58 26.62 -15.31 54.48
N LYS A 59 25.38 -15.33 53.97
CA LYS A 59 24.52 -16.53 53.99
C LYS A 59 24.16 -17.11 52.61
N GLN A 60 24.62 -16.49 51.52
CA GLN A 60 24.30 -16.92 50.15
C GLN A 60 25.46 -17.57 49.38
N GLN A 61 26.69 -17.57 49.89
CA GLN A 61 27.85 -18.12 49.16
C GLN A 61 28.25 -19.55 49.53
N GLN A 62 27.54 -20.21 50.45
CA GLN A 62 27.65 -21.67 50.66
C GLN A 62 26.38 -22.47 50.28
N ARG A 63 25.30 -21.82 49.83
CA ARG A 63 24.12 -22.50 49.24
C ARG A 63 24.06 -22.45 47.70
N ARG A 64 24.84 -21.59 47.04
CA ARG A 64 24.79 -21.40 45.57
C ARG A 64 25.85 -22.15 44.77
N LYS A 65 26.56 -23.12 45.37
CA LYS A 65 27.53 -23.96 44.63
C LYS A 65 27.17 -25.45 44.59
N ARG A 66 25.95 -25.80 44.99
CA ARG A 66 25.43 -27.18 44.93
C ARG A 66 23.93 -27.29 44.58
N GLN A 67 23.25 -26.19 44.20
CA GLN A 67 21.78 -26.20 44.04
C GLN A 67 21.21 -25.42 42.85
N ASP A 68 22.05 -24.93 41.90
CA ASP A 68 21.60 -24.14 40.73
C ASP A 68 21.79 -24.90 39.40
N SER A 69 21.90 -26.24 39.42
CA SER A 69 21.99 -27.06 38.20
C SER A 69 20.92 -28.15 38.10
N GLU A 70 19.97 -28.21 39.04
CA GLU A 70 18.87 -29.20 39.02
C GLU A 70 17.48 -28.54 38.89
N SER A 71 17.33 -27.25 39.19
CA SER A 71 16.01 -26.57 39.17
C SER A 71 15.62 -25.93 37.84
N ASP A 72 16.60 -25.47 37.05
CA ASP A 72 16.33 -24.84 35.75
C ASP A 72 16.08 -25.88 34.65
N ASP A 73 16.70 -27.06 34.76
CA ASP A 73 16.43 -28.20 33.88
C ASP A 73 15.05 -28.82 34.15
N ASP A 74 14.62 -28.93 35.41
CA ASP A 74 13.30 -29.46 35.79
C ASP A 74 12.14 -28.57 35.29
N PHE A 75 12.34 -27.24 35.33
CA PHE A 75 11.36 -26.28 34.82
C PHE A 75 11.27 -26.28 33.29
N ASN A 76 12.41 -26.39 32.60
CA ASN A 76 12.43 -26.52 31.14
C ASN A 76 11.84 -27.88 30.69
N GLN A 77 12.07 -28.93 31.46
CA GLN A 77 11.52 -30.26 31.20
C GLN A 77 9.99 -30.29 31.40
N ASP A 78 9.45 -29.64 32.43
CA ASP A 78 7.98 -29.50 32.62
C ASP A 78 7.32 -28.68 31.50
N LEU A 79 7.99 -27.61 31.04
CA LEU A 79 7.52 -26.80 29.91
C LEU A 79 7.50 -27.60 28.61
N GLU A 80 8.55 -28.39 28.36
CA GLU A 80 8.67 -29.26 27.20
C GLU A 80 7.64 -30.39 27.22
N GLU A 81 7.42 -31.02 28.38
CA GLU A 81 6.42 -32.07 28.55
C GLU A 81 4.99 -31.55 28.35
N ARG A 82 4.74 -30.30 28.76
CA ARG A 82 3.45 -29.62 28.50
C ARG A 82 3.27 -29.29 27.03
N ALA A 83 4.33 -28.87 26.33
CA ALA A 83 4.30 -28.63 24.90
C ALA A 83 4.06 -29.93 24.10
N LYS A 84 4.72 -31.04 24.47
CA LYS A 84 4.53 -32.37 23.86
C LYS A 84 3.08 -32.85 24.00
N ARG A 85 2.49 -32.75 25.20
CA ARG A 85 1.09 -33.14 25.42
C ARG A 85 0.10 -32.37 24.56
N LEU A 86 0.34 -31.07 24.36
CA LEU A 86 -0.49 -30.24 23.48
C LEU A 86 -0.31 -30.64 22.02
N PHE A 87 0.93 -30.91 21.59
CA PHE A 87 1.22 -31.34 20.23
C PHE A 87 0.54 -32.68 19.88
N LEU A 88 0.66 -33.69 20.76
CA LEU A 88 0.02 -35.01 20.59
C LEU A 88 -1.51 -34.93 20.50
N ARG A 89 -2.11 -33.99 21.24
CA ARG A 89 -3.55 -33.72 21.15
C ARG A 89 -3.94 -33.10 19.81
N GLY A 90 -3.05 -32.31 19.21
CA GLY A 90 -3.19 -31.81 17.84
C GLY A 90 -3.20 -32.95 16.83
N VAL A 91 -2.29 -33.92 16.97
CA VAL A 91 -2.19 -35.10 16.09
C VAL A 91 -3.43 -35.99 16.17
N SER A 92 -3.94 -36.26 17.37
CA SER A 92 -5.19 -37.01 17.54
C SER A 92 -6.36 -36.30 16.87
N ALA A 93 -6.47 -34.97 17.02
CA ALA A 93 -7.54 -34.20 16.39
C ALA A 93 -7.42 -34.14 14.85
N GLU A 94 -6.20 -34.25 14.31
CA GLU A 94 -5.94 -34.35 12.87
C GLU A 94 -6.37 -35.73 12.33
N GLN A 95 -6.04 -36.81 13.05
CA GLN A 95 -6.50 -38.18 12.73
C GLN A 95 -8.03 -38.30 12.78
N ASP A 96 -8.67 -37.59 13.72
CA ASP A 96 -10.13 -37.51 13.84
C ASP A 96 -10.77 -36.57 12.79
N GLY A 97 -9.97 -35.92 11.93
CA GLY A 97 -10.44 -35.00 10.88
C GLY A 97 -10.90 -33.63 11.38
N ASN A 98 -10.72 -33.31 12.67
CA ASN A 98 -11.12 -32.05 13.28
C ASN A 98 -9.96 -31.02 13.25
N LEU A 99 -9.68 -30.53 12.04
CA LEU A 99 -8.55 -29.65 11.73
C LEU A 99 -8.56 -28.32 12.51
N HIS A 100 -9.73 -27.81 12.88
CA HIS A 100 -9.84 -26.54 13.62
C HIS A 100 -9.28 -26.66 15.04
N ASP A 101 -9.60 -27.77 15.72
CA ASP A 101 -9.08 -28.04 17.07
C ASP A 101 -7.61 -28.45 17.01
N ALA A 102 -7.19 -29.18 15.97
CA ALA A 102 -5.78 -29.51 15.73
C ALA A 102 -4.89 -28.26 15.66
N VAL A 103 -5.25 -27.28 14.82
CA VAL A 103 -4.51 -26.01 14.67
C VAL A 103 -4.42 -25.23 15.98
N LYS A 104 -5.48 -25.27 16.80
CA LYS A 104 -5.48 -24.61 18.12
C LYS A 104 -4.45 -25.24 19.05
N PHE A 105 -4.38 -26.56 19.11
CA PHE A 105 -3.44 -27.28 19.97
C PHE A 105 -1.99 -27.13 19.49
N TYR A 106 -1.73 -27.19 18.18
CA TYR A 106 -0.40 -26.94 17.62
C TYR A 106 0.10 -25.52 17.91
N LYS A 107 -0.76 -24.51 17.75
CA LYS A 107 -0.42 -23.12 18.07
C LYS A 107 -0.06 -22.94 19.55
N GLN A 108 -0.76 -23.64 20.45
CA GLN A 108 -0.46 -23.59 21.88
C GLN A 108 0.85 -24.31 22.23
N ALA A 109 1.19 -25.40 21.55
CA ALA A 109 2.47 -26.10 21.74
C ALA A 109 3.67 -25.23 21.29
N ILE A 110 3.58 -24.60 20.11
CA ILE A 110 4.65 -23.73 19.55
C ILE A 110 4.88 -22.48 20.41
N GLN A 111 3.83 -21.99 21.09
CA GLN A 111 3.95 -20.86 22.02
C GLN A 111 4.77 -21.18 23.28
N LEU A 112 4.82 -22.46 23.68
CA LEU A 112 5.59 -22.91 24.84
C LEU A 112 7.03 -23.25 24.45
N VAL A 113 7.20 -24.00 23.36
CA VAL A 113 8.52 -24.37 22.81
C VAL A 113 8.51 -24.13 21.30
N PRO A 114 9.18 -23.07 20.81
CA PRO A 114 9.47 -22.92 19.40
C PRO A 114 10.29 -24.13 18.93
N ASP A 115 9.94 -24.71 17.77
CA ASP A 115 10.57 -25.91 17.20
C ASP A 115 10.26 -27.25 17.89
N ILE A 116 9.13 -27.35 18.61
CA ILE A 116 8.64 -28.59 19.24
C ILE A 116 8.56 -29.80 18.29
N GLU A 117 8.31 -29.55 17.00
CA GLU A 117 8.27 -30.59 15.94
C GLU A 117 9.59 -31.36 15.81
N SER A 118 10.72 -30.69 16.06
CA SER A 118 12.05 -31.33 15.99
C SER A 118 12.35 -32.24 17.18
N HIS A 119 11.69 -32.00 18.32
CA HIS A 119 11.85 -32.77 19.57
C HIS A 119 10.91 -33.99 19.63
N ILE A 120 10.05 -34.16 18.64
CA ILE A 120 9.11 -35.27 18.50
C ILE A 120 9.59 -36.11 17.31
N THR A 121 10.66 -36.87 17.51
CA THR A 121 11.35 -37.64 16.47
C THR A 121 10.61 -38.88 15.98
N ASP A 122 9.45 -39.22 16.56
CA ASP A 122 8.83 -40.54 16.37
C ASP A 122 7.54 -40.53 15.51
N TYR A 123 7.20 -39.41 14.84
CA TYR A 123 5.91 -39.26 14.14
C TYR A 123 5.98 -39.26 12.60
N SER A 124 7.17 -39.44 11.99
CA SER A 124 7.31 -39.44 10.52
C SER A 124 6.99 -40.77 9.81
N GLU A 125 6.57 -41.83 10.52
CA GLU A 125 6.43 -43.18 9.94
C GLU A 125 4.97 -43.68 9.75
N GLN A 126 3.97 -42.81 9.65
CA GLN A 126 2.59 -43.22 9.33
C GLN A 126 1.95 -42.46 8.16
N LYS A 127 2.70 -42.31 7.06
CA LYS A 127 2.10 -42.16 5.72
C LYS A 127 2.35 -43.47 4.97
N SER A 128 1.43 -44.41 5.14
CA SER A 128 1.37 -45.60 4.31
C SER A 128 1.03 -45.21 2.88
N ASP A 129 1.92 -45.61 1.98
CA ASP A 129 1.69 -45.74 0.55
C ASP A 129 0.42 -46.56 0.28
N ASP A 130 -0.49 -46.03 -0.53
CA ASP A 130 -1.44 -46.83 -1.29
C ASP A 130 -1.79 -46.06 -2.58
N GLU A 131 -1.03 -46.37 -3.63
CA GLU A 131 -1.47 -46.27 -5.02
C GLU A 131 -2.34 -47.49 -5.37
N SER A 132 -3.53 -47.25 -5.90
CA SER A 132 -4.20 -48.07 -6.94
C SER A 132 -5.31 -47.19 -7.52
N ASP A 133 -5.11 -46.59 -8.69
CA ASP A 133 -5.18 -47.18 -10.03
C ASP A 133 -6.57 -47.72 -10.40
N SER A 134 -7.26 -46.96 -11.26
CA SER A 134 -8.10 -47.54 -12.32
C SER A 134 -7.99 -46.66 -13.57
N SER A 135 -6.98 -46.98 -14.38
CA SER A 135 -7.04 -47.25 -15.82
C SER A 135 -7.92 -46.38 -16.74
N ASP A 136 -7.20 -45.75 -17.68
CA ASP A 136 -7.47 -45.68 -19.12
C ASP A 136 -8.68 -44.88 -19.63
N ASP A 137 -8.40 -43.63 -20.01
CA ASP A 137 -8.81 -43.12 -21.32
C ASP A 137 -7.71 -42.17 -21.83
N GLU A 138 -6.79 -42.74 -22.62
CA GLU A 138 -5.97 -42.00 -23.58
C GLU A 138 -6.89 -41.53 -24.70
N ASP A 139 -7.48 -40.33 -24.54
CA ASP A 139 -7.97 -39.55 -25.67
C ASP A 139 -7.31 -38.16 -25.64
N LEU A 140 -6.31 -38.08 -26.50
CA LEU A 140 -5.61 -36.90 -26.98
C LEU A 140 -6.56 -35.72 -27.24
N LEU A 141 -6.59 -34.75 -26.32
CA LEU A 141 -6.89 -33.36 -26.68
C LEU A 141 -5.77 -32.47 -26.15
N SER A 142 -4.89 -32.14 -27.09
CA SER A 142 -4.01 -30.96 -27.10
C SER A 142 -4.51 -29.81 -26.22
N PRO A 143 -3.71 -29.25 -25.30
CA PRO A 143 -3.97 -27.94 -24.74
C PRO A 143 -3.45 -26.89 -25.72
N ASP A 144 -3.97 -26.89 -26.95
CA ASP A 144 -3.76 -25.81 -27.89
C ASP A 144 -5.12 -25.34 -28.37
N ILE A 145 -5.32 -24.03 -28.26
CA ILE A 145 -6.51 -23.23 -28.58
C ILE A 145 -7.46 -23.18 -27.37
N GLU A 146 -7.39 -22.17 -26.50
CA GLU A 146 -8.14 -20.92 -26.72
C GLU A 146 -7.52 -19.63 -26.13
N ASP A 147 -6.32 -19.64 -25.55
CA ASP A 147 -5.71 -18.38 -25.05
C ASP A 147 -4.99 -17.57 -26.15
N ALA A 148 -4.56 -18.21 -27.23
CA ALA A 148 -4.11 -17.51 -28.43
C ALA A 148 -5.27 -16.81 -29.15
N ASP A 149 -6.51 -17.23 -28.87
CA ASP A 149 -7.70 -16.65 -29.48
C ASP A 149 -8.39 -15.60 -28.62
N LEU A 150 -8.08 -15.44 -27.32
CA LEU A 150 -8.65 -14.32 -26.57
C LEU A 150 -8.05 -12.98 -26.97
N LEU A 151 -6.74 -12.93 -27.27
CA LEU A 151 -6.13 -11.72 -27.81
C LEU A 151 -6.62 -11.45 -29.24
N SER A 152 -6.80 -12.49 -30.05
CA SER A 152 -7.33 -12.39 -31.42
C SER A 152 -8.85 -12.15 -31.46
N GLN A 153 -9.61 -12.61 -30.46
CA GLN A 153 -11.01 -12.27 -30.21
C GLN A 153 -11.11 -10.85 -29.66
N PHE A 154 -10.23 -10.42 -28.77
CA PHE A 154 -10.12 -9.01 -28.38
C PHE A 154 -9.66 -8.14 -29.53
N HIS A 155 -8.86 -8.65 -30.46
CA HIS A 155 -8.44 -7.93 -31.68
C HIS A 155 -9.52 -7.96 -32.78
N ARG A 156 -10.49 -8.90 -32.69
CA ARG A 156 -11.72 -8.97 -33.51
C ARG A 156 -12.90 -8.19 -32.91
N LEU A 157 -12.94 -8.06 -31.58
CA LEU A 157 -13.89 -7.25 -30.80
C LEU A 157 -13.40 -5.80 -30.65
N ALA A 158 -12.09 -5.59 -30.66
CA ALA A 158 -11.51 -4.33 -31.06
C ALA A 158 -12.01 -4.10 -32.48
N VAL A 159 -12.83 -3.07 -32.61
CA VAL A 159 -13.36 -2.61 -33.88
C VAL A 159 -12.22 -2.66 -34.89
N SER A 160 -12.36 -3.46 -35.94
CA SER A 160 -11.36 -3.72 -36.99
C SER A 160 -10.84 -2.45 -37.68
N ASP A 161 -11.48 -1.32 -37.38
CA ASP A 161 -11.25 0.01 -37.91
C ASP A 161 -10.62 0.99 -36.89
N GLY A 162 -10.26 0.53 -35.67
CA GLY A 162 -9.66 1.37 -34.63
C GLY A 162 -10.60 2.43 -34.05
N ARG A 163 -11.92 2.26 -34.21
CA ARG A 163 -12.92 3.27 -33.78
C ARG A 163 -13.63 2.81 -32.51
N LEU A 164 -13.18 3.30 -31.36
CA LEU A 164 -13.75 3.06 -30.02
C LEU A 164 -15.25 3.40 -29.87
N CYS A 165 -15.79 4.24 -30.75
CA CYS A 165 -17.22 4.58 -30.79
C CYS A 165 -17.69 4.55 -32.24
N GLN A 166 -18.84 3.93 -32.50
CA GLN A 166 -19.50 3.96 -33.81
C GLN A 166 -20.95 4.42 -33.66
N PRO A 167 -21.50 5.15 -34.65
CA PRO A 167 -22.90 5.55 -34.62
C PRO A 167 -23.78 4.31 -34.79
N GLU A 168 -24.55 3.98 -33.76
CA GLU A 168 -25.50 2.86 -33.77
C GLU A 168 -26.73 3.14 -34.66
N LEU A 169 -27.00 4.42 -34.94
CA LEU A 169 -28.08 4.89 -35.79
C LEU A 169 -27.58 5.97 -36.76
N PRO A 170 -28.23 6.15 -37.92
CA PRO A 170 -27.93 7.26 -38.81
C PRO A 170 -28.29 8.58 -38.13
N LEU A 171 -27.25 9.28 -37.67
CA LEU A 171 -27.37 10.57 -37.01
C LEU A 171 -27.30 11.69 -38.06
N ARG A 172 -28.06 12.76 -37.83
CA ARG A 172 -28.04 13.97 -38.66
C ARG A 172 -26.82 14.88 -38.37
N MET A 173 -26.03 14.54 -37.35
CA MET A 173 -24.87 15.29 -36.89
C MET A 173 -23.60 14.41 -36.89
N THR A 174 -22.42 15.03 -36.88
CA THR A 174 -21.12 14.36 -36.85
C THR A 174 -20.96 13.49 -35.60
N HIS A 175 -20.64 12.21 -35.80
CA HIS A 175 -20.39 11.26 -34.73
C HIS A 175 -19.11 11.60 -33.95
N ILE A 176 -19.08 11.39 -32.63
CA ILE A 176 -17.97 11.79 -31.74
C ILE A 176 -16.61 11.19 -32.15
N SER A 177 -16.61 10.01 -32.76
CA SER A 177 -15.39 9.35 -33.26
C SER A 177 -14.77 10.01 -34.50
N ALA A 178 -15.50 10.92 -35.16
CA ALA A 178 -15.00 11.70 -36.29
C ALA A 178 -14.38 13.03 -35.85
N LEU A 179 -14.36 13.32 -34.55
CA LEU A 179 -13.74 14.52 -34.01
C LEU A 179 -12.22 14.30 -33.86
N PRO A 180 -11.38 15.24 -34.32
CA PRO A 180 -9.96 15.24 -34.01
C PRO A 180 -9.72 15.17 -32.48
N THR A 181 -8.62 14.57 -32.04
CA THR A 181 -8.28 14.42 -30.62
C THR A 181 -8.15 15.76 -29.89
N GLU A 182 -7.87 16.84 -30.63
CA GLU A 182 -7.88 18.22 -30.18
C GLU A 182 -9.31 18.68 -29.77
N LEU A 183 -10.34 18.19 -30.45
CA LEU A 183 -11.73 18.44 -30.07
C LEU A 183 -12.19 17.55 -28.91
N LEU A 184 -11.67 16.32 -28.81
CA LEU A 184 -11.90 15.45 -27.64
C LEU A 184 -11.25 16.03 -26.37
N THR A 185 -10.08 16.66 -26.48
CA THR A 185 -9.43 17.38 -25.37
C THR A 185 -10.12 18.69 -25.01
N TYR A 186 -10.82 19.33 -25.97
CA TYR A 186 -11.71 20.46 -25.70
C TYR A 186 -12.94 20.02 -24.89
N ILE A 187 -13.42 18.80 -25.10
CA ILE A 187 -14.54 18.19 -24.38
C ILE A 187 -14.11 17.71 -22.98
N PHE A 188 -12.96 17.05 -22.84
CA PHE A 188 -12.47 16.55 -21.56
C PHE A 188 -10.93 16.51 -21.50
N ARG A 189 -10.34 16.96 -20.38
CA ARG A 189 -8.87 17.10 -20.27
C ARG A 189 -8.17 15.82 -19.80
N TYR A 190 -7.39 15.21 -20.68
CA TYR A 190 -6.62 13.97 -20.42
C TYR A 190 -5.15 14.20 -20.08
N ASP A 191 -4.69 15.42 -20.31
CA ASP A 191 -3.29 15.82 -20.26
C ASP A 191 -2.87 16.28 -18.85
N GLY A 192 -3.64 15.90 -17.83
CA GLY A 192 -3.42 16.28 -16.43
C GLY A 192 -4.21 15.43 -15.45
N VAL A 193 -4.44 15.99 -14.28
CA VAL A 193 -5.13 15.35 -13.16
C VAL A 193 -6.00 16.36 -12.43
N TYR A 194 -7.17 15.92 -11.97
CA TYR A 194 -8.03 16.73 -11.12
C TYR A 194 -7.69 16.45 -9.66
N ILE A 195 -7.48 17.52 -8.90
CA ILE A 195 -7.02 17.44 -7.52
C ILE A 195 -8.00 18.21 -6.62
N SER A 196 -8.40 17.59 -5.51
CA SER A 196 -9.16 18.25 -4.45
C SER A 196 -8.40 18.10 -3.13
N LYS A 197 -8.11 19.22 -2.47
CA LYS A 197 -7.53 19.26 -1.12
C LYS A 197 -8.68 19.35 -0.13
N THR A 198 -8.70 18.45 0.86
CA THR A 198 -9.63 18.52 1.99
C THR A 198 -8.83 18.56 3.28
N SER A 199 -9.22 19.47 4.18
CA SER A 199 -8.63 19.55 5.50
C SER A 199 -9.73 19.59 6.56
N TYR A 200 -9.53 18.91 7.68
CA TYR A 200 -10.45 18.93 8.80
C TYR A 200 -9.71 18.74 10.11
N VAL A 201 -10.26 19.32 11.18
CA VAL A 201 -9.76 19.12 12.53
C VAL A 201 -10.46 17.91 13.15
N ARG A 202 -9.70 17.00 13.74
CA ARG A 202 -10.24 15.89 14.53
C ARG A 202 -9.63 15.85 15.93
N PRO A 203 -10.40 15.47 16.97
CA PRO A 203 -9.82 15.13 18.26
C PRO A 203 -8.81 13.97 18.12
N GLY A 204 -7.69 14.07 18.82
CA GLY A 204 -6.73 12.98 18.99
C GLY A 204 -7.23 11.96 20.00
N GLU A 205 -6.52 10.84 20.09
CA GLU A 205 -6.82 9.81 21.09
C GLU A 205 -6.64 10.38 22.50
N GLN A 206 -7.52 9.98 23.41
CA GLN A 206 -7.38 10.35 24.81
C GLN A 206 -6.17 9.60 25.38
N GLY A 207 -5.19 10.35 25.88
CA GLY A 207 -4.09 9.75 26.64
C GLY A 207 -4.57 9.18 27.97
N LEU A 208 -3.64 8.57 28.71
CA LEU A 208 -3.88 8.13 30.09
C LEU A 208 -4.24 9.32 31.01
N ASP A 209 -3.77 10.52 30.66
CA ASP A 209 -4.10 11.75 31.36
C ASP A 209 -5.36 12.39 30.76
N THR A 210 -6.42 12.50 31.57
CA THR A 210 -7.78 12.87 31.13
C THR A 210 -7.90 14.35 30.76
N PHE A 211 -6.91 15.17 31.12
CA PHE A 211 -6.91 16.62 30.97
C PHE A 211 -6.31 17.12 29.64
N TYR A 212 -5.56 16.29 28.93
CA TYR A 212 -4.95 16.67 27.65
C TYR A 212 -5.69 16.02 26.47
N ARG A 213 -6.29 16.86 25.62
CA ARG A 213 -7.00 16.44 24.40
C ARG A 213 -6.37 17.13 23.19
N PRO A 214 -5.37 16.52 22.54
CA PRO A 214 -4.77 17.10 21.36
C PRO A 214 -5.81 17.17 20.23
N PHE A 215 -5.76 18.22 19.41
CA PHE A 215 -6.50 18.28 18.15
C PHE A 215 -5.51 18.09 17.00
N HIS A 216 -5.90 17.27 16.02
CA HIS A 216 -5.12 17.04 14.81
C HIS A 216 -5.77 17.76 13.63
N MET A 217 -4.97 18.54 12.90
CA MET A 217 -5.32 19.02 11.58
C MET A 217 -4.96 17.92 10.58
N VAL A 218 -5.97 17.28 9.99
CA VAL A 218 -5.80 16.24 8.98
C VAL A 218 -5.99 16.86 7.60
N GLU A 219 -4.99 16.72 6.75
CA GLU A 219 -5.05 17.13 5.35
C GLU A 219 -4.90 15.91 4.45
N TYR A 220 -5.70 15.86 3.39
CA TYR A 220 -5.59 14.84 2.36
C TYR A 220 -6.04 15.36 1.00
N TYR A 221 -5.61 14.66 -0.03
CA TYR A 221 -5.84 14.98 -1.43
C TYR A 221 -6.59 13.84 -2.12
N ARG A 222 -7.55 14.19 -2.97
CA ARG A 222 -8.18 13.28 -3.92
C ARG A 222 -7.68 13.58 -5.32
N TYR A 223 -7.11 12.57 -5.96
CA TYR A 223 -6.59 12.64 -7.32
C TYR A 223 -7.50 11.82 -8.24
N MET A 224 -8.00 12.46 -9.29
CA MET A 224 -8.74 11.80 -10.36
C MET A 224 -8.03 12.00 -11.69
N ARG A 225 -7.62 10.90 -12.31
CA ARG A 225 -7.00 10.91 -13.63
C ARG A 225 -7.87 10.15 -14.60
N PHE A 226 -8.03 10.72 -15.79
CA PHE A 226 -8.85 10.19 -16.86
C PHE A 226 -7.98 9.90 -18.08
N PHE A 227 -8.35 8.87 -18.83
CA PHE A 227 -7.65 8.45 -20.03
C PHE A 227 -8.60 8.42 -21.23
N PRO A 228 -8.12 8.68 -22.45
CA PRO A 228 -8.96 8.72 -23.65
C PRO A 228 -9.74 7.43 -23.94
N ASP A 229 -9.27 6.28 -23.46
CA ASP A 229 -9.93 4.97 -23.61
C ASP A 229 -11.12 4.77 -22.67
N GLY A 230 -11.51 5.80 -21.91
CA GLY A 230 -12.59 5.70 -20.93
C GLY A 230 -12.18 5.10 -19.59
N THR A 231 -10.88 4.84 -19.36
CA THR A 231 -10.40 4.39 -18.05
C THR A 231 -10.12 5.56 -17.10
N MET A 232 -10.18 5.30 -15.80
CA MET A 232 -10.00 6.30 -14.76
C MET A 232 -9.29 5.72 -13.53
N LEU A 233 -8.48 6.57 -12.89
CA LEU A 233 -7.90 6.33 -11.57
C LEU A 233 -8.52 7.30 -10.57
N LEU A 234 -8.87 6.80 -9.40
CA LEU A 234 -9.21 7.59 -8.22
C LEU A 234 -8.30 7.17 -7.06
N LEU A 235 -7.60 8.13 -6.47
CA LEU A 235 -6.75 7.91 -5.30
C LEU A 235 -7.05 8.97 -4.25
N THR A 236 -7.18 8.53 -3.00
CA THR A 236 -7.17 9.40 -1.82
C THR A 236 -5.87 9.16 -1.06
N SER A 237 -5.04 10.20 -0.90
CA SER A 237 -3.76 10.11 -0.17
C SER A 237 -3.52 11.35 0.68
N ALA A 238 -2.77 11.20 1.78
CA ALA A 238 -2.26 12.33 2.56
C ALA A 238 -1.05 13.01 1.88
N ASP A 239 -0.41 12.32 0.92
CA ASP A 239 0.77 12.82 0.23
C ASP A 239 0.45 13.98 -0.72
N GLU A 240 1.34 14.96 -0.75
CA GLU A 240 1.25 16.12 -1.64
C GLU A 240 1.37 15.75 -3.14
N PRO A 241 0.87 16.59 -4.05
CA PRO A 241 0.83 16.29 -5.48
C PRO A 241 2.18 15.95 -6.09
N TYR A 242 3.27 16.55 -5.61
CA TYR A 242 4.61 16.37 -6.17
C TYR A 242 5.05 14.90 -6.20
N GLY A 243 4.76 14.12 -5.15
CA GLY A 243 5.15 12.70 -5.07
C GLY A 243 4.16 11.74 -5.74
N ILE A 244 2.89 12.13 -5.87
CA ILE A 244 1.81 11.25 -6.37
C ILE A 244 1.58 11.41 -7.87
N VAL A 245 1.61 12.64 -8.38
CA VAL A 245 1.30 12.95 -9.78
C VAL A 245 2.19 12.17 -10.75
N PRO A 246 3.52 12.05 -10.56
CA PRO A 246 4.35 11.24 -11.46
C PRO A 246 3.96 9.76 -11.48
N LYS A 247 3.54 9.21 -10.33
CA LYS A 247 3.13 7.80 -10.20
C LYS A 247 1.83 7.51 -10.92
N LEU A 248 0.95 8.49 -11.04
CA LEU A 248 -0.33 8.34 -11.74
C LEU A 248 -0.20 8.34 -13.27
N ARG A 249 1.01 8.39 -13.88
CA ARG A 249 1.23 8.44 -15.34
C ARG A 249 0.77 7.20 -16.12
N GLY A 250 0.77 6.01 -15.51
CA GLY A 250 0.34 4.77 -16.16
C GLY A 250 -1.00 4.26 -15.64
N LYS A 251 -1.73 3.51 -16.48
CA LYS A 251 -2.92 2.72 -16.05
C LYS A 251 -2.51 1.54 -15.14
N GLY A 252 -1.30 1.02 -15.36
CA GLY A 252 -0.75 -0.13 -14.64
C GLY A 252 -0.17 0.18 -13.25
N THR A 253 -0.12 1.44 -12.84
CA THR A 253 0.32 1.82 -11.49
C THR A 253 -0.55 1.11 -10.46
N SER A 254 0.04 0.60 -9.39
CA SER A 254 -0.69 0.03 -8.26
C SER A 254 -0.23 0.72 -6.99
N MET A 255 -1.15 1.40 -6.32
CA MET A 255 -0.91 2.06 -5.04
C MET A 255 -1.99 1.61 -4.06
N THR A 256 -1.61 1.49 -2.80
CA THR A 256 -2.55 1.16 -1.73
C THR A 256 -3.68 2.17 -1.70
N GLY A 257 -4.93 1.68 -1.67
CA GLY A 257 -6.10 2.56 -1.63
C GLY A 257 -6.46 3.19 -2.99
N MET A 258 -5.85 2.75 -4.09
CA MET A 258 -6.24 3.19 -5.42
C MET A 258 -7.45 2.42 -5.95
N TYR A 259 -8.32 3.17 -6.60
CA TYR A 259 -9.48 2.68 -7.30
C TYR A 259 -9.28 2.86 -8.80
N THR A 260 -9.66 1.85 -9.55
CA THR A 260 -9.56 1.80 -11.01
C THR A 260 -10.92 1.46 -11.59
N GLY A 261 -11.25 2.02 -12.74
CA GLY A 261 -12.47 1.65 -13.43
C GLY A 261 -12.68 2.47 -14.69
N HIS A 262 -13.95 2.63 -15.06
CA HIS A 262 -14.34 3.25 -16.33
C HIS A 262 -15.25 4.44 -16.08
N TYR A 263 -15.15 5.43 -16.97
CA TYR A 263 -16.02 6.59 -16.96
C TYR A 263 -16.66 6.78 -18.33
N ARG A 264 -17.80 7.47 -18.34
CA ARG A 264 -18.49 7.91 -19.54
C ARG A 264 -18.89 9.36 -19.37
N LEU A 265 -18.77 10.11 -20.46
CA LEU A 265 -19.16 11.50 -20.52
C LEU A 265 -20.45 11.65 -21.33
N GLN A 266 -21.38 12.45 -20.81
CA GLN A 266 -22.61 12.84 -21.51
C GLN A 266 -22.83 14.34 -21.29
N GLY A 267 -22.48 15.16 -22.28
CA GLY A 267 -22.52 16.61 -22.15
C GLY A 267 -21.54 17.12 -21.08
N ASP A 268 -22.05 17.86 -20.10
CA ASP A 268 -21.29 18.36 -18.95
C ASP A 268 -21.25 17.38 -17.77
N LYS A 269 -21.83 16.18 -17.88
CA LYS A 269 -21.89 15.19 -16.80
C LYS A 269 -20.99 14.00 -17.10
N MET A 270 -20.19 13.63 -16.11
CA MET A 270 -19.36 12.43 -16.12
C MET A 270 -19.91 11.45 -15.09
N ALA A 271 -20.12 10.21 -15.51
CA ALA A 271 -20.48 9.09 -14.65
C ALA A 271 -19.36 8.04 -14.68
N ALA A 272 -19.09 7.44 -13.54
CA ALA A 272 -17.89 6.66 -13.29
C ALA A 272 -18.19 5.47 -12.41
N PHE A 273 -17.66 4.30 -12.78
CA PHE A 273 -17.73 3.07 -12.00
C PHE A 273 -16.33 2.61 -11.65
N LEU A 274 -16.06 2.43 -10.35
CA LEU A 274 -14.73 2.12 -9.83
C LEU A 274 -14.75 0.91 -8.91
N LYS A 275 -13.68 0.12 -8.96
CA LYS A 275 -13.40 -0.95 -7.99
C LYS A 275 -12.04 -0.72 -7.37
N LYS A 276 -11.87 -1.16 -6.12
CA LYS A 276 -10.56 -1.12 -5.47
C LYS A 276 -9.63 -2.06 -6.22
N ARG A 277 -8.46 -1.58 -6.62
CA ARG A 277 -7.47 -2.43 -7.28
C ARG A 277 -6.99 -3.49 -6.29
N ASN A 278 -7.10 -4.76 -6.66
CA ASN A 278 -6.63 -5.86 -5.83
C ASN A 278 -5.10 -6.01 -5.99
N PRO A 279 -4.29 -5.74 -4.96
CA PRO A 279 -2.83 -5.88 -5.07
C PRO A 279 -2.39 -7.33 -5.32
N TYR A 280 -3.25 -8.32 -5.06
CA TYR A 280 -2.94 -9.74 -5.25
C TYR A 280 -3.14 -10.25 -6.69
N GLU A 281 -3.98 -9.60 -7.50
CA GLU A 281 -4.26 -10.03 -8.88
C GLU A 281 -3.07 -9.75 -9.83
N GLN A 282 -2.22 -8.77 -9.51
CA GLN A 282 -1.07 -8.42 -10.34
C GLN A 282 0.11 -9.39 -10.20
N ASN A 283 0.10 -10.26 -9.19
CA ASN A 283 1.17 -11.22 -8.88
C ASN A 283 0.85 -12.67 -9.30
N GLN A 284 -0.25 -12.91 -10.02
CA GLN A 284 -0.65 -14.25 -10.46
C GLN A 284 0.34 -14.84 -11.49
N TYR A 285 0.97 -14.01 -12.34
CA TYR A 285 1.89 -14.48 -13.39
C TYR A 285 3.24 -15.01 -12.85
N TYR A 286 3.70 -14.55 -11.68
CA TYR A 286 4.99 -14.98 -11.08
C TYR A 286 4.85 -16.12 -10.07
N ARG A 287 3.64 -16.67 -9.86
CA ARG A 287 3.41 -17.73 -8.85
C ARG A 287 3.42 -19.15 -9.40
N TYR A 288 3.56 -19.35 -10.71
CA TYR A 288 3.57 -20.68 -11.31
C TYR A 288 4.89 -21.46 -11.13
N THR A 289 5.94 -20.85 -10.58
CA THR A 289 7.28 -21.49 -10.49
C THR A 289 7.66 -21.98 -9.09
N ARG A 290 6.77 -21.93 -8.09
CA ARG A 290 7.05 -22.52 -6.78
C ARG A 290 5.88 -23.37 -6.32
N GLY A 291 5.92 -24.64 -6.71
CA GLY A 291 5.09 -25.70 -6.16
C GLY A 291 5.37 -25.87 -4.68
N TYR A 292 4.61 -25.16 -3.85
CA TYR A 292 4.34 -25.47 -2.46
C TYR A 292 2.95 -24.93 -2.18
N GLY A 293 2.02 -25.82 -1.83
CA GLY A 293 0.62 -25.51 -1.56
C GLY A 293 0.47 -24.37 -0.56
N ARG A 294 0.28 -23.15 -1.06
CA ARG A 294 -0.08 -22.00 -0.25
C ARG A 294 -1.58 -21.82 -0.35
N SER A 295 -2.21 -22.14 0.78
CA SER A 295 -3.36 -21.45 1.35
C SER A 295 -4.47 -21.10 0.36
N ARG A 296 -5.61 -21.77 0.51
CA ARG A 296 -6.92 -21.35 0.04
C ARG A 296 -7.31 -20.07 0.80
N GLU A 297 -6.55 -19.00 0.58
CA GLU A 297 -6.45 -17.83 1.44
C GLU A 297 -7.60 -16.88 1.12
N ASN A 298 -8.60 -16.84 2.01
CA ASN A 298 -9.65 -15.83 2.14
C ASN A 298 -10.02 -15.05 0.86
N VAL A 299 -10.76 -15.68 -0.05
CA VAL A 299 -11.43 -14.94 -1.12
C VAL A 299 -12.36 -13.91 -0.47
N PRO A 300 -12.23 -12.59 -0.78
CA PRO A 300 -13.11 -11.58 -0.22
C PRO A 300 -14.57 -11.93 -0.48
N GLN A 301 -15.32 -12.17 0.59
CA GLN A 301 -16.74 -12.57 0.51
C GLN A 301 -17.63 -11.40 0.06
N THR A 302 -17.11 -10.17 0.13
CA THR A 302 -17.79 -8.95 -0.32
C THR A 302 -17.01 -8.27 -1.43
N GLU A 303 -17.71 -7.84 -2.47
CA GLU A 303 -17.18 -7.01 -3.54
C GLU A 303 -17.70 -5.58 -3.37
N GLN A 304 -16.78 -4.61 -3.40
CA GLN A 304 -17.11 -3.20 -3.27
C GLN A 304 -16.90 -2.50 -4.61
N SER A 305 -17.93 -1.77 -5.05
CA SER A 305 -17.85 -0.89 -6.21
C SER A 305 -18.37 0.49 -5.88
N PHE A 306 -17.84 1.51 -6.54
CA PHE A 306 -18.14 2.90 -6.29
C PHE A 306 -18.71 3.52 -7.56
N HIS A 307 -19.82 4.22 -7.42
CA HIS A 307 -20.46 4.98 -8.49
C HIS A 307 -20.28 6.45 -8.19
N VAL A 308 -19.67 7.16 -9.13
CA VAL A 308 -19.33 8.58 -9.03
C VAL A 308 -20.03 9.30 -10.17
N GLU A 309 -20.79 10.34 -9.85
CA GLU A 309 -21.32 11.27 -10.83
C GLU A 309 -20.79 12.68 -10.52
N MET A 310 -20.28 13.36 -11.53
CA MET A 310 -19.75 14.71 -11.41
C MET A 310 -20.12 15.57 -12.61
N ARG A 311 -20.22 16.87 -12.38
CA ARG A 311 -20.38 17.89 -13.42
C ARG A 311 -19.04 18.52 -13.74
N LEU A 312 -18.73 18.65 -15.03
CA LEU A 312 -17.64 19.46 -15.54
C LEU A 312 -18.05 20.93 -15.51
N ALA A 313 -17.16 21.77 -15.02
CA ALA A 313 -17.34 23.20 -14.97
C ALA A 313 -16.07 23.93 -15.40
N ASP A 314 -16.27 25.14 -15.91
CA ASP A 314 -15.19 26.03 -16.32
C ASP A 314 -14.57 26.73 -15.10
N VAL A 315 -13.30 27.09 -15.20
CA VAL A 315 -12.60 27.94 -14.22
C VAL A 315 -12.02 29.14 -14.97
N GLY A 316 -12.74 30.26 -14.90
CA GLY A 316 -12.43 31.44 -15.71
C GLY A 316 -12.46 31.09 -17.20
N GLN A 317 -11.35 31.30 -17.90
CA GLN A 317 -11.21 30.96 -19.33
C GLN A 317 -10.90 29.48 -19.59
N ARG A 318 -10.56 28.71 -18.55
CA ARG A 318 -10.19 27.30 -18.70
C ARG A 318 -11.45 26.44 -18.73
N LYS A 319 -11.78 25.90 -19.90
CA LYS A 319 -12.91 24.99 -20.08
C LYS A 319 -12.72 23.69 -19.31
N ASN A 320 -13.81 23.17 -18.75
CA ASN A 320 -13.85 21.86 -18.10
C ASN A 320 -12.71 21.66 -17.08
N ALA A 321 -12.33 22.72 -16.38
CA ALA A 321 -11.18 22.75 -15.49
C ALA A 321 -11.54 22.44 -14.02
N LYS A 322 -12.80 22.13 -13.75
CA LYS A 322 -13.32 21.80 -12.43
C LYS A 322 -14.32 20.66 -12.52
N LEU A 323 -14.26 19.75 -11.56
CA LEU A 323 -15.23 18.67 -11.38
C LEU A 323 -15.98 18.90 -10.07
N ILE A 324 -17.30 18.95 -10.17
CA ILE A 324 -18.21 19.18 -9.05
C ILE A 324 -18.96 17.89 -8.79
N TRP A 325 -18.94 17.41 -7.55
CA TRP A 325 -19.65 16.21 -7.14
C TRP A 325 -21.17 16.38 -7.30
N LEU A 326 -21.82 15.39 -7.91
CA LEU A 326 -23.28 15.30 -8.02
C LEU A 326 -23.81 14.11 -7.23
N ARG A 327 -23.12 12.96 -7.33
CA ARG A 327 -23.46 11.74 -6.60
C ARG A 327 -22.18 10.97 -6.27
N TYR A 328 -22.13 10.39 -5.09
CA TYR A 328 -21.13 9.38 -4.77
C TYR A 328 -21.80 8.28 -3.96
N SER A 329 -21.70 7.04 -4.42
CA SER A 329 -22.29 5.89 -3.72
C SER A 329 -21.36 4.68 -3.74
N CYS A 330 -21.47 3.86 -2.70
CA CYS A 330 -20.78 2.58 -2.58
C CYS A 330 -21.81 1.46 -2.66
N GLN A 331 -21.56 0.48 -3.52
CA GLN A 331 -22.32 -0.76 -3.60
C GLN A 331 -21.47 -1.90 -3.08
N ILE A 332 -21.99 -2.61 -2.08
CA ILE A 332 -21.36 -3.78 -1.49
C ILE A 332 -22.21 -5.00 -1.85
N LEU A 333 -21.64 -5.88 -2.67
CA LEU A 333 -22.22 -7.16 -3.06
C LEU A 333 -21.65 -8.27 -2.16
N ASN A 334 -22.52 -8.95 -1.41
CA ASN A 334 -22.15 -10.17 -0.70
C ASN A 334 -22.24 -11.37 -1.65
N LYS A 335 -21.10 -12.00 -1.96
CA LYS A 335 -21.02 -13.10 -2.91
C LYS A 335 -21.74 -14.37 -2.44
N ARG A 336 -21.88 -14.58 -1.12
CA ARG A 336 -22.55 -15.75 -0.54
C ARG A 336 -24.07 -15.64 -0.60
N THR A 337 -24.61 -14.47 -0.24
CA THR A 337 -26.06 -14.25 -0.16
C THR A 337 -26.64 -13.60 -1.41
N ARG A 338 -25.78 -13.18 -2.37
CA ARG A 338 -26.13 -12.36 -3.55
C ARG A 338 -26.95 -11.11 -3.20
N THR A 339 -26.80 -10.61 -1.97
CA THR A 339 -27.45 -9.38 -1.52
C THR A 339 -26.54 -8.20 -1.84
N THR A 340 -27.15 -7.14 -2.37
CA THR A 340 -26.47 -5.88 -2.66
C THR A 340 -26.98 -4.82 -1.71
N SER A 341 -26.07 -4.18 -0.99
CA SER A 341 -26.36 -2.98 -0.19
C SER A 341 -25.77 -1.77 -0.88
N VAL A 342 -26.50 -0.67 -0.90
CA VAL A 342 -26.07 0.59 -1.51
C VAL A 342 -26.08 1.67 -0.45
N THR A 343 -24.97 2.39 -0.33
CA THR A 343 -24.82 3.51 0.60
C THR A 343 -24.44 4.74 -0.21
N ASP A 344 -25.29 5.76 -0.21
CA ASP A 344 -24.98 7.08 -0.78
C ASP A 344 -24.21 7.93 0.24
N PHE A 345 -23.18 8.63 -0.23
CA PHE A 345 -22.37 9.53 0.58
C PHE A 345 -22.93 10.96 0.54
N ASP A 346 -22.89 11.64 1.68
CA ASP A 346 -23.22 13.06 1.78
C ASP A 346 -22.09 13.92 1.20
N ILE A 347 -22.43 14.72 0.19
CA ILE A 347 -21.50 15.49 -0.63
C ILE A 347 -21.14 16.83 0.03
N ASP A 348 -22.07 17.42 0.78
CA ASP A 348 -22.08 18.87 1.04
C ASP A 348 -20.91 19.35 1.91
N MET A 349 -20.34 18.48 2.76
CA MET A 349 -19.23 18.89 3.66
C MET A 349 -17.90 18.20 3.42
N LYS A 350 -17.87 17.03 2.77
CA LYS A 350 -16.65 16.19 2.69
C LYS A 350 -16.03 16.11 1.30
N TYR A 351 -16.71 16.64 0.29
CA TYR A 351 -16.34 16.46 -1.11
C TYR A 351 -16.25 17.82 -1.84
N PRO A 352 -15.18 18.60 -1.56
CA PRO A 352 -14.96 19.83 -2.29
C PRO A 352 -14.66 19.52 -3.78
N PRO A 353 -14.99 20.44 -4.70
CA PRO A 353 -14.73 20.27 -6.12
C PRO A 353 -13.24 19.98 -6.41
N LEU A 354 -12.99 19.18 -7.44
CA LEU A 354 -11.63 18.94 -7.92
C LEU A 354 -11.27 19.98 -8.98
N VAL A 355 -10.07 20.54 -8.91
CA VAL A 355 -9.55 21.49 -9.88
C VAL A 355 -8.47 20.83 -10.73
N PHE A 356 -8.51 21.08 -12.04
CA PHE A 356 -7.56 20.50 -12.97
C PHE A 356 -6.17 21.12 -12.85
N SER A 357 -5.16 20.26 -12.76
CA SER A 357 -3.75 20.59 -12.86
C SER A 357 -3.15 19.94 -14.11
N ARG A 358 -2.47 20.75 -14.94
CA ARG A 358 -1.83 20.29 -16.18
C ARG A 358 -0.53 19.57 -15.85
N VAL A 359 -0.30 18.40 -16.45
CA VAL A 359 0.89 17.59 -16.20
C VAL A 359 1.58 17.24 -17.51
N LYS A 360 2.73 17.87 -17.78
CA LYS A 360 3.45 17.71 -19.07
C LYS A 360 3.78 16.25 -19.39
N SER A 361 4.22 15.47 -18.40
CA SER A 361 4.59 14.06 -18.57
C SER A 361 3.44 13.14 -18.98
N TYR A 362 2.19 13.62 -18.91
CA TYR A 362 1.01 12.84 -19.31
C TYR A 362 0.70 12.92 -20.80
N MET A 363 1.28 13.89 -21.54
CA MET A 363 0.96 14.09 -22.97
C MET A 363 1.18 12.83 -23.80
N THR A 364 2.32 12.18 -23.64
CA THR A 364 2.65 10.95 -24.38
C THR A 364 1.68 9.79 -24.12
N ALA A 365 1.07 9.75 -22.92
CA ALA A 365 0.09 8.71 -22.56
C ALA A 365 -1.35 9.09 -22.94
N ALA A 366 -1.61 10.36 -23.25
CA ALA A 366 -2.89 10.84 -23.75
C ALA A 366 -2.96 10.84 -25.28
N GLU A 367 -1.81 10.85 -25.95
CA GLU A 367 -1.67 10.83 -27.42
C GLU A 367 -1.55 9.40 -27.99
N SER A 368 -1.50 8.36 -27.15
CA SER A 368 -1.50 6.97 -27.64
C SER A 368 -2.79 6.73 -28.44
N PRO A 369 -2.71 6.14 -29.65
CA PRO A 369 -3.86 5.97 -30.51
C PRO A 369 -4.96 5.18 -29.79
N LEU A 370 -6.18 5.67 -29.99
CA LEU A 370 -7.46 5.16 -29.50
C LEU A 370 -7.68 3.70 -29.92
#